data_AF-A0A485KAK0-F1
#
_entry.id   AF-A0A485KAK0-F1
#
_cell.length_a   1.000
_cell.length_b   1.000
_cell.length_c   1.000
_cell.angle_alpha   90.00
_cell.angle_beta   90.00
_cell.angle_gamma   90.00
#
_symmetry.space_group_name_H-M   'P 1'
#
loop_
_entity.id
_entity.type
_entity.pdbx_description
1 polymer ?
#
loop_
_entity_poly.entity_id
_entity_poly.type
_entity_poly.pdbx_seq_one_letter_code
_entity_poly.pdbx_strand_id
1 'polypeptide(L)'
;MRRSRSPSPPRRMDRRSRSPSPAVGEVLSARDFRERILQGDNPKRDEAAGDVPAPEPEISEEEQMRAMLGFAGFDTTKGKAVEENLRGPALGTSNTKSKREYRQFMNKRSSFVKPKPPPMMG
;
A
#
# COMPACT_ATOMS: atom_id res chain seq x y z
N MET A 1 -50.80 -16.90 39.31
CA MET A 1 -50.32 -15.51 39.16
C MET A 1 -48.85 -15.43 39.55
N ARG A 2 -48.12 -14.47 38.97
CA ARG A 2 -46.71 -14.06 39.17
C ARG A 2 -45.65 -14.78 38.31
N ARG A 3 -45.47 -14.23 37.09
CA ARG A 3 -44.23 -14.28 36.32
C ARG A 3 -43.16 -13.48 37.08
N SER A 4 -42.13 -14.13 37.60
CA SER A 4 -40.90 -13.44 38.04
C SER A 4 -39.95 -13.32 36.85
N ARG A 5 -39.84 -12.09 36.34
CA ARG A 5 -38.83 -11.68 35.36
C ARG A 5 -37.44 -11.88 35.97
N SER A 6 -36.53 -12.52 35.24
CA SER A 6 -35.12 -12.63 35.61
C SER A 6 -34.48 -11.24 35.76
N PRO A 7 -33.60 -11.02 36.77
CA PRO A 7 -32.85 -9.77 36.92
C PRO A 7 -31.95 -9.50 35.71
N SER A 8 -31.94 -8.26 35.23
CA SER A 8 -31.12 -7.80 34.09
C SER A 8 -29.62 -8.02 34.34
N PRO A 9 -28.81 -8.27 33.28
CA PRO A 9 -27.38 -8.53 33.44
C PRO A 9 -26.62 -7.26 33.85
N PRO A 10 -25.54 -7.39 34.65
CA PRO A 10 -24.77 -6.24 35.10
C PRO A 10 -24.11 -5.52 33.92
N ARG A 11 -24.17 -4.18 33.93
CA ARG A 11 -23.47 -3.33 32.96
C ARG A 11 -21.96 -3.53 33.15
N ARG A 12 -21.30 -4.16 32.17
CA ARG A 12 -19.84 -4.17 32.08
C ARG A 12 -19.38 -2.72 31.89
N MET A 13 -18.91 -2.10 32.97
CA MET A 13 -18.07 -0.91 32.91
C MET A 13 -16.73 -1.33 32.33
N ASP A 14 -16.61 -1.32 31.00
CA ASP A 14 -15.32 -1.37 30.34
C ASP A 14 -14.65 -0.01 30.53
N ARG A 15 -14.09 0.20 31.75
CA ARG A 15 -13.13 1.27 31.99
C ARG A 15 -11.83 0.85 31.33
N ARG A 16 -11.81 0.91 30.01
CA ARG A 16 -10.57 0.90 29.25
C ARG A 16 -9.94 2.27 29.44
N SER A 17 -9.14 2.36 30.51
CA SER A 17 -8.22 3.44 30.79
C SER A 17 -7.43 3.74 29.51
N ARG A 18 -7.85 4.79 28.80
CA ARG A 18 -7.18 5.25 27.59
C ARG A 18 -6.10 6.23 28.01
N SER A 19 -4.95 5.68 28.38
CA SER A 19 -3.64 6.34 28.32
C SER A 19 -2.59 5.33 28.80
N PRO A 20 -1.40 5.22 28.16
CA PRO A 20 -0.66 6.28 27.46
C PRO A 20 -0.42 6.00 25.97
N SER A 21 -0.29 7.08 25.20
CA SER A 21 0.15 7.07 23.79
C SER A 21 1.49 6.34 23.62
N PRO A 22 1.75 5.74 22.43
CA PRO A 22 2.92 4.88 22.21
C PRO A 22 4.23 5.66 22.37
N ALA A 23 5.14 5.12 23.17
CA ALA A 23 6.55 5.49 23.20
C ALA A 23 7.23 4.93 21.95
N VAL A 24 7.22 5.67 20.84
CA VAL A 24 7.91 5.30 19.59
C VAL A 24 8.38 6.57 18.89
N GLY A 25 9.67 6.89 19.04
CA GLY A 25 10.40 7.88 18.24
C GLY A 25 10.01 9.33 18.53
N GLU A 26 11.00 10.21 18.70
CA GLU A 26 10.77 11.65 18.83
C GLU A 26 9.99 12.15 17.61
N VAL A 27 8.67 12.33 17.79
CA VAL A 27 7.84 13.03 16.82
C VAL A 27 8.18 14.50 17.01
N LEU A 28 9.15 14.96 16.22
CA LEU A 28 9.52 16.36 16.11
C LEU A 28 8.26 17.21 16.04
N SER A 29 8.19 18.25 16.88
CA SER A 29 7.05 19.15 16.84
C SER A 29 6.97 19.80 15.46
N ALA A 30 5.79 20.32 15.10
CA ALA A 30 5.64 21.03 13.82
C ALA A 30 6.65 22.19 13.65
N ARG A 31 7.18 22.75 14.76
CA ARG A 31 8.28 23.71 14.74
C ARG A 31 9.61 23.07 14.33
N ASP A 32 9.96 21.94 14.93
CA ASP A 32 11.25 21.28 14.68
C ASP A 32 11.31 20.69 13.26
N PHE A 33 10.18 20.21 12.73
CA PHE A 33 10.08 19.79 11.33
C PHE A 33 10.28 20.97 10.36
N ARG A 34 9.73 22.14 10.69
CA ARG A 34 9.90 23.36 9.89
C ARG A 34 11.34 23.86 9.92
N GLU A 35 12.01 23.83 11.07
CA GLU A 35 13.42 24.23 11.19
C GLU A 35 14.33 23.30 10.38
N ARG A 36 14.12 21.97 10.43
CA ARG A 36 14.88 21.02 9.60
C ARG A 36 14.81 21.33 8.10
N ILE A 37 13.63 21.70 7.59
CA ILE A 37 13.45 22.07 6.18
C ILE A 37 14.21 23.34 5.84
N LEU A 38 14.25 24.32 6.76
CA LEU A 38 14.97 25.57 6.58
C LEU A 38 16.49 25.39 6.70
N GLN A 39 16.96 24.52 7.58
CA GLN A 39 18.38 24.16 7.75
C GLN A 39 18.93 23.35 6.55
N GLY A 40 18.04 22.77 5.72
CA GLY A 40 18.44 22.02 4.53
C GLY A 40 18.91 20.58 4.81
N ASP A 41 18.74 20.09 6.04
CA ASP A 41 19.03 18.73 6.48
C ASP A 41 17.98 17.75 5.95
N ASN A 42 18.02 17.52 4.64
CA ASN A 42 17.19 16.55 3.95
C ASN A 42 18.08 15.34 3.60
N PRO A 43 17.87 14.15 4.20
CA PRO A 43 18.74 12.98 4.04
C PRO A 43 18.61 12.29 2.66
N LYS A 44 18.17 13.02 1.63
CA LYS A 44 17.95 12.53 0.25
C LYS A 44 18.77 13.29 -0.80
N ARG A 45 19.71 14.16 -0.38
CA ARG A 45 20.47 15.01 -1.31
C ARG A 45 21.80 14.42 -1.78
N ASP A 46 22.27 13.32 -1.19
CA ASP A 46 23.63 12.82 -1.44
C ASP A 46 23.76 11.85 -2.64
N GLU A 47 22.70 11.55 -3.38
CA GLU A 47 22.72 10.56 -4.48
C GLU A 47 22.37 11.14 -5.87
N ALA A 48 22.50 12.45 -6.06
CA ALA A 48 22.27 13.11 -7.37
C ALA A 48 23.53 13.81 -7.94
N ALA A 49 24.71 13.34 -7.56
CA ALA A 49 25.99 13.81 -8.11
C ALA A 49 26.51 12.80 -9.15
N GLY A 50 25.94 12.82 -10.36
CA GLY A 50 26.45 11.98 -11.44
C GLY A 50 25.56 11.87 -12.66
N ASP A 51 25.31 12.97 -13.36
CA ASP A 51 25.27 12.97 -14.82
C ASP A 51 25.40 14.43 -15.31
N VAL A 52 26.59 14.82 -15.74
CA VAL A 52 26.79 16.09 -16.47
C VAL A 52 26.64 15.71 -17.94
N PRO A 53 25.54 16.08 -18.63
CA PRO A 53 25.41 15.76 -20.03
C PRO A 53 26.52 16.49 -20.82
N ALA A 54 27.16 15.74 -21.72
CA ALA A 54 28.12 16.21 -22.70
C ALA A 54 27.59 17.42 -23.51
N PRO A 55 28.45 18.27 -24.09
CA PRO A 55 28.02 19.45 -24.83
C PRO A 55 27.05 19.07 -25.96
N GLU A 56 25.86 19.65 -25.93
CA GLU A 56 24.77 19.38 -26.86
C GLU A 56 25.15 19.75 -28.31
N PRO A 57 24.62 19.04 -29.33
CA PRO A 57 24.66 19.53 -30.71
C PRO A 57 23.98 20.90 -30.79
N GLU A 58 24.34 21.73 -31.77
CA GLU A 58 23.77 23.08 -32.00
C GLU A 58 22.25 23.00 -32.30
N ILE A 59 21.44 22.83 -31.27
CA ILE A 59 19.98 22.99 -31.33
C ILE A 59 19.70 24.48 -31.14
N SER A 60 18.85 25.06 -31.99
CA SER A 60 18.50 26.48 -31.85
C SER A 60 17.82 26.75 -30.49
N GLU A 61 18.04 27.92 -29.88
CA GLU A 61 17.40 28.30 -28.61
C GLU A 61 15.86 28.12 -28.66
N GLU A 62 15.27 28.35 -29.83
CA GLU A 62 13.83 28.13 -30.08
C GLU A 62 13.42 26.65 -30.01
N GLU A 63 14.27 25.73 -30.45
CA GLU A 63 14.00 24.29 -30.36
C GLU A 63 14.20 23.79 -28.93
N GLN A 64 15.18 24.33 -28.21
CA GLN A 64 15.41 24.01 -26.80
C GLN A 64 14.25 24.52 -25.93
N MET A 65 13.76 25.75 -26.16
CA MET A 65 12.56 26.27 -25.49
C MET A 65 11.30 25.48 -25.87
N ARG A 66 11.15 25.06 -27.13
CA ARG A 66 10.04 24.18 -27.55
C ARG A 66 10.11 22.82 -26.86
N ALA A 67 11.29 22.24 -26.70
CA ALA A 67 11.46 20.97 -25.99
C ALA A 67 11.18 21.11 -24.49
N MET A 68 11.70 22.17 -23.84
CA MET A 68 11.47 22.45 -22.41
C MET A 68 10.01 22.70 -22.08
N LEU A 69 9.28 23.38 -22.96
CA LEU A 69 7.85 23.67 -22.81
C LEU A 69 6.96 22.47 -23.24
N GLY A 70 7.55 21.36 -23.69
CA GLY A 70 6.82 20.15 -24.08
C GLY A 70 6.14 20.22 -25.45
N PHE A 71 6.55 21.15 -26.31
CA PHE A 71 6.10 21.27 -27.71
C PHE A 71 6.90 20.37 -28.67
N ALA A 72 8.01 19.78 -28.23
CA ALA A 72 8.67 18.73 -28.99
C ALA A 72 7.89 17.40 -28.83
N GLY A 73 7.49 16.80 -29.95
CA GLY A 73 6.87 15.46 -30.11
C GLY A 73 6.19 14.83 -28.87
N PHE A 74 4.86 14.74 -28.87
CA PHE A 74 4.13 14.02 -27.82
C PHE A 74 4.36 12.51 -27.92
N ASP A 75 5.30 12.01 -27.13
CA ASP A 75 5.45 10.58 -26.91
C ASP A 75 4.26 10.00 -26.13
N THR A 76 3.83 8.80 -26.53
CA THR A 76 2.78 8.08 -25.82
C THR A 76 3.39 7.06 -24.84
N THR A 77 2.80 7.00 -23.64
CA THR A 77 3.09 5.97 -22.63
C THR A 77 2.17 4.76 -22.77
N LYS A 78 1.29 4.72 -23.79
CA LYS A 78 0.34 3.63 -24.02
C LYS A 78 1.09 2.32 -24.26
N GLY A 79 0.88 1.35 -23.37
CA GLY A 79 1.50 0.02 -23.45
C GLY A 79 2.94 -0.06 -22.91
N LYS A 80 3.54 1.06 -22.48
CA LYS A 80 4.84 1.06 -21.78
C LYS A 80 4.61 0.84 -20.28
N ALA A 81 5.46 0.04 -19.65
CA ALA A 81 5.46 -0.11 -18.21
C ALA A 81 6.01 1.16 -17.56
N VAL A 82 5.18 1.87 -16.79
CA VAL A 82 5.60 3.03 -15.99
C VAL A 82 5.84 2.53 -14.58
N GLU A 83 7.07 2.66 -14.07
CA GLU A 83 7.46 2.09 -12.78
C GLU A 83 6.60 2.57 -11.61
N GLU A 84 6.11 3.82 -11.68
CA GLU A 84 5.21 4.40 -10.69
C GLU A 84 3.88 3.63 -10.59
N ASN A 85 3.37 3.11 -11.71
CA ASN A 85 2.15 2.31 -11.73
C ASN A 85 2.30 0.97 -11.00
N LEU A 86 3.53 0.50 -10.80
CA LEU A 86 3.82 -0.78 -10.13
C LEU A 86 3.84 -0.66 -8.59
N ARG A 87 4.01 0.54 -8.04
CA ARG A 87 4.13 0.78 -6.59
C ARG A 87 3.04 1.67 -6.04
N GLY A 88 2.38 2.44 -6.91
CA GLY A 88 1.36 3.41 -6.55
C GLY A 88 -0.06 2.84 -6.47
N PRO A 89 -1.06 3.71 -6.22
CA PRO A 89 -2.48 3.34 -6.22
C PRO A 89 -2.98 2.78 -7.56
N ALA A 90 -2.23 3.04 -8.65
CA ALA A 90 -2.51 2.52 -9.99
C ALA A 90 -2.25 1.00 -10.15
N LEU A 91 -1.55 0.35 -9.20
CA LEU A 91 -1.33 -1.10 -9.22
C LEU A 91 -2.65 -1.88 -9.21
N GLY A 92 -3.69 -1.29 -8.62
CA GLY A 92 -4.98 -1.94 -8.38
C GLY A 92 -4.88 -3.03 -7.31
N THR A 93 -5.94 -3.22 -6.54
CA THR A 93 -6.07 -4.39 -5.65
C THR A 93 -7.44 -5.02 -5.86
N SER A 94 -7.52 -6.34 -5.76
CA SER A 94 -8.78 -7.07 -5.90
C SER A 94 -9.19 -7.68 -4.57
N ASN A 95 -10.38 -7.32 -4.10
CA ASN A 95 -10.99 -7.93 -2.92
C ASN A 95 -11.77 -9.17 -3.35
N THR A 96 -11.10 -10.32 -3.37
CA THR A 96 -11.74 -11.60 -3.69
C THR A 96 -12.24 -12.29 -2.42
N LYS A 97 -13.53 -12.65 -2.42
CA LYS A 97 -14.14 -13.46 -1.36
C LYS A 97 -14.54 -14.79 -1.94
N SER A 98 -13.88 -15.87 -1.53
CA SER A 98 -14.31 -17.22 -1.91
C SER A 98 -15.60 -17.59 -1.17
N LYS A 99 -16.45 -18.38 -1.84
CA LYS A 99 -17.64 -18.94 -1.21
C LYS A 99 -17.20 -19.91 -0.11
N ARG A 100 -17.85 -19.86 1.05
CA ARG A 100 -17.57 -20.79 2.14
C ARG A 100 -17.95 -22.22 1.73
N GLU A 101 -17.00 -23.13 1.73
CA GLU A 101 -17.24 -24.55 1.54
C GLU A 101 -17.57 -25.20 2.89
N TYR A 102 -18.79 -25.74 3.01
CA TYR A 102 -19.23 -26.42 4.22
C TYR A 102 -18.90 -27.91 4.15
N ARG A 103 -18.36 -28.45 5.25
CA ARG A 103 -18.15 -29.89 5.40
C ARG A 103 -19.44 -30.55 5.86
N GLN A 104 -19.92 -31.51 5.10
CA GLN A 104 -21.03 -32.35 5.52
C GLN A 104 -20.54 -33.35 6.57
N PHE A 105 -21.08 -33.34 7.78
CA PHE A 105 -20.71 -34.29 8.83
C PHE A 105 -21.69 -35.45 8.98
N MET A 106 -22.99 -35.18 8.83
CA MET A 106 -24.03 -36.18 8.99
C MET A 106 -24.36 -36.87 7.67
N ASN A 107 -24.69 -38.17 7.75
CA ASN A 107 -25.02 -39.04 6.62
C ASN A 107 -23.98 -39.01 5.50
N LYS A 108 -22.69 -38.95 5.87
CA LYS A 108 -21.63 -39.28 4.92
C LYS A 108 -21.80 -40.76 4.55
N ARG A 109 -22.19 -41.06 3.31
CA ARG A 109 -22.07 -42.41 2.72
C ARG A 109 -20.60 -42.84 2.50
N SER A 110 -19.65 -42.17 3.16
CA SER A 110 -18.23 -42.23 2.83
C SER A 110 -17.54 -43.35 3.61
N SER A 111 -17.54 -44.55 3.03
CA SER A 111 -16.49 -45.55 3.26
C SER A 111 -15.21 -45.29 2.45
N PHE A 112 -15.14 -44.19 1.69
CA PHE A 112 -14.01 -43.92 0.80
C PHE A 112 -13.22 -42.69 1.25
N VAL A 113 -12.12 -42.95 1.96
CA VAL A 113 -10.94 -42.10 1.81
C VAL A 113 -10.66 -42.06 0.30
N LYS A 114 -10.85 -40.91 -0.35
CA LYS A 114 -10.49 -40.76 -1.77
C LYS A 114 -9.01 -41.17 -1.91
N PRO A 115 -8.63 -42.11 -2.79
CA PRO A 115 -7.24 -42.46 -2.98
C PRO A 115 -6.47 -41.19 -3.38
N LYS A 116 -5.29 -40.97 -2.79
CA LYS A 116 -4.44 -39.85 -3.16
C LYS A 116 -4.12 -39.97 -4.66
N PRO A 117 -4.21 -38.87 -5.44
CA PRO A 117 -3.77 -38.90 -6.82
C PRO A 117 -2.29 -39.30 -6.88
N PRO A 118 -1.87 -40.08 -7.89
CA PRO A 118 -0.47 -40.46 -8.04
C PRO A 118 0.41 -39.20 -8.17
N PRO A 119 1.64 -39.23 -7.66
CA PRO A 119 2.56 -38.12 -7.80
C PRO A 119 2.73 -37.82 -9.30
N MET A 120 2.59 -36.55 -9.67
CA MET A 120 2.86 -36.12 -11.03
C MET A 120 4.37 -36.24 -11.25
N MET A 121 4.78 -37.26 -12.01
CA MET A 121 6.13 -37.36 -12.55
C MET A 121 6.18 -36.41 -13.76
N GLY A 122 7.00 -35.36 -13.68
CA GLY A 122 7.18 -34.36 -14.73
C GLY A 122 7.91 -33.14 -14.21
#